data_AF-A0A949FPX6-F1
#
_entry.id   AF-A0A949FPX6-F1
#
_cell.length_a   1.000
_cell.length_b   1.000
_cell.length_c   1.000
_cell.angle_alpha   90.00
_cell.angle_beta   90.00
_cell.angle_gamma   90.00
#
_symmetry.space_group_name_H-M   'P 1'
#
loop_
_entity.id
_entity.type
_entity.pdbx_description
1 polymer ?
#
loop_
_entity_poly.entity_id
_entity_poly.type
_entity_poly.pdbx_seq_one_letter_code
_entity_poly.pdbx_strand_id
1 'polypeptide(L)'
;MVDDGLTKLFDSFTQGGTPLPALIGNKMEWQVTVLTAAMIANENLAASMDAVEMVDAAINYTHIIQERLGYYQQNQMHSLERLLEK
;
A
#
# COMPACT_ATOMS: atom_id res chain seq x y z
N MET A 1 -27.22 -21.52 4.48
CA MET A 1 -26.71 -21.26 3.12
C MET A 1 -25.95 -19.96 3.19
N VAL A 2 -24.63 -20.02 3.37
CA VAL A 2 -23.73 -18.86 3.37
C VAL A 2 -23.06 -18.89 2.00
N ASP A 3 -23.64 -18.21 1.01
CA ASP A 3 -22.95 -17.75 -0.21
C ASP A 3 -23.93 -17.02 -1.15
N ASP A 4 -23.78 -15.69 -1.24
CA ASP A 4 -24.28 -14.82 -2.32
C ASP A 4 -23.26 -13.64 -2.43
N GLY A 5 -22.50 -13.56 -3.53
CA GLY A 5 -21.03 -13.40 -3.53
C GLY A 5 -20.38 -12.27 -2.71
N LEU A 6 -19.72 -12.63 -1.58
CA LEU A 6 -19.00 -11.83 -0.56
C LEU A 6 -19.46 -10.35 -0.45
N THR A 7 -20.79 -10.25 -0.39
CA THR A 7 -21.69 -9.11 -0.28
C THR A 7 -21.44 -8.00 -1.32
N LYS A 8 -21.48 -8.43 -2.60
CA LYS A 8 -21.51 -7.74 -3.91
C LYS A 8 -20.60 -6.50 -4.13
N LEU A 9 -19.36 -6.32 -3.69
CA LEU A 9 -18.23 -7.10 -3.20
C LEU A 9 -17.50 -6.11 -2.28
N PHE A 10 -18.05 -5.82 -1.09
CA PHE A 10 -18.22 -4.41 -0.65
C PHE A 10 -19.13 -3.73 -1.68
N ASP A 11 -20.41 -3.37 -1.45
CA ASP A 11 -21.45 -3.20 -2.52
C ASP A 11 -21.21 -2.15 -3.64
N SER A 12 -20.01 -1.58 -3.72
CA SER A 12 -19.08 -1.62 -4.87
C SER A 12 -17.96 -0.65 -4.47
N PHE A 13 -17.13 -1.10 -3.51
CA PHE A 13 -16.21 -0.24 -2.75
C PHE A 13 -16.85 0.94 -2.01
N THR A 14 -18.19 0.95 -1.85
CA THR A 14 -19.01 1.51 -0.74
C THR A 14 -20.36 2.11 -1.15
N GLN A 15 -20.78 2.10 -2.43
CA GLN A 15 -21.89 2.93 -2.95
C GLN A 15 -23.33 2.56 -2.52
N GLY A 16 -23.54 2.49 -1.21
CA GLY A 16 -24.76 2.85 -0.47
C GLY A 16 -24.43 3.64 0.81
N GLY A 17 -23.22 4.21 0.93
CA GLY A 17 -22.69 4.91 2.11
C GLY A 17 -21.31 5.57 1.88
N THR A 18 -20.49 5.67 2.94
CA THR A 18 -19.19 6.37 2.93
C THR A 18 -18.13 5.66 2.07
N PRO A 19 -17.42 6.36 1.15
CA PRO A 19 -16.30 5.85 0.34
C PRO A 19 -15.31 4.95 1.08
N LEU A 20 -14.87 3.82 0.49
CA LEU A 20 -13.92 2.92 1.18
C LEU A 20 -12.61 3.63 1.51
N PRO A 21 -12.03 4.46 0.62
CA PRO A 21 -10.87 5.27 0.98
C PRO A 21 -11.12 6.25 2.12
N ALA A 22 -12.36 6.69 2.36
CA ALA A 22 -12.70 7.52 3.51
C ALA A 22 -12.87 6.71 4.80
N LEU A 23 -13.10 5.39 4.71
CA LEU A 23 -13.18 4.50 5.88
C LEU A 23 -11.82 3.97 6.30
N ILE A 24 -10.98 3.60 5.33
CA ILE A 24 -9.72 2.89 5.60
C ILE A 24 -8.48 3.59 5.05
N GLY A 25 -8.65 4.67 4.29
CA GLY A 25 -7.56 5.35 3.61
C GLY A 25 -7.37 4.86 2.17
N ASN A 26 -6.74 5.71 1.37
CA ASN A 26 -6.26 5.42 0.03
C ASN A 26 -4.96 4.58 0.08
N LYS A 27 -4.45 4.18 -1.09
CA LYS A 27 -3.23 3.35 -1.21
C LYS A 27 -2.04 3.94 -0.47
N MET A 28 -1.81 5.26 -0.59
CA MET A 28 -0.70 5.95 0.06
C MET A 28 -0.89 5.93 1.59
N GLU A 29 -2.08 6.27 2.06
CA GLU A 29 -2.41 6.29 3.49
C GLU A 29 -2.21 4.91 4.12
N TRP A 30 -2.60 3.84 3.43
CA TRP A 30 -2.34 2.48 3.87
C TRP A 30 -0.86 2.11 3.92
N GLN A 31 -0.08 2.45 2.88
CA GLN A 31 1.35 2.17 2.86
C GLN A 31 2.06 2.89 4.01
N VAL A 32 1.73 4.16 4.23
CA VAL A 32 2.26 4.96 5.33
C VAL A 32 1.83 4.39 6.68
N THR A 33 0.56 4.00 6.84
CA THR A 33 0.03 3.43 8.09
C THR A 33 0.74 2.13 8.45
N VAL A 34 0.92 1.21 7.50
CA VAL A 34 1.60 -0.06 7.73
C VAL A 34 3.07 0.15 8.10
N LEU A 35 3.77 1.05 7.42
CA LEU A 35 5.17 1.35 7.73
C LEU A 35 5.31 2.04 9.08
N THR A 36 4.43 2.98 9.41
CA THR A 36 4.40 3.64 10.72
C THR A 36 4.11 2.63 11.83
N ALA A 37 3.15 1.72 11.64
CA ALA A 37 2.87 0.64 12.57
C ALA A 37 4.07 -0.29 12.77
N ALA A 38 4.82 -0.60 11.70
CA ALA A 38 6.06 -1.38 11.80
C ALA A 38 7.15 -0.64 12.58
N MET A 39 7.27 0.69 12.43
CA MET A 39 8.20 1.51 13.21
C MET A 39 7.80 1.57 14.68
N ILE A 40 6.50 1.74 15.00
CA ILE A 40 5.98 1.72 16.37
C ILE A 40 6.18 0.35 17.02
N ALA A 41 6.00 -0.74 16.27
CA ALA A 41 6.20 -2.09 16.77
C ALA A 41 7.68 -2.42 17.07
N ASN A 42 8.61 -1.57 16.62
CA ASN A 42 10.03 -1.70 16.92
C ASN A 42 10.40 -0.75 18.06
N GLU A 43 10.67 -1.29 19.25
CA GLU A 43 10.97 -0.50 20.46
C GLU A 43 12.14 0.48 20.27
N ASN A 44 13.17 0.13 19.49
CA ASN A 44 14.30 1.02 19.26
C ASN A 44 13.90 2.24 18.43
N LEU A 45 13.08 2.04 17.40
CA LEU A 45 12.58 3.14 16.57
C LEU A 45 11.54 3.95 17.34
N ALA A 46 10.61 3.28 18.02
CA ALA A 46 9.58 3.89 18.84
C ALA A 46 10.14 4.80 19.95
N ALA A 47 11.30 4.45 20.52
CA ALA A 47 11.97 5.24 21.55
C ALA A 47 12.87 6.35 21.02
N SER A 48 13.25 6.34 19.74
CA SER A 48 14.26 7.26 19.16
C SER A 48 13.71 8.27 18.17
N MET A 49 12.44 8.16 17.77
CA MET A 49 11.79 9.08 16.84
C MET A 49 10.54 9.66 17.49
N ASP A 50 10.22 10.91 17.14
CA ASP A 50 8.90 11.44 17.45
C ASP A 50 7.85 10.94 16.44
N ALA A 51 6.57 11.18 16.75
CA ALA A 51 5.47 10.71 15.91
C ALA A 51 5.47 11.35 14.51
N VAL A 52 5.93 12.60 14.37
CA VAL A 52 5.98 13.31 13.10
C VAL A 52 7.09 12.74 12.23
N GLU A 53 8.27 12.52 12.81
CA GLU A 53 9.43 11.91 12.17
C GLU A 53 9.11 10.50 11.65
N MET A 54 8.37 9.68 12.41
CA MET A 54 7.97 8.35 11.96
C MET A 54 7.06 8.41 10.73
N VAL A 55 6.09 9.33 10.71
CA VAL A 55 5.17 9.49 9.59
C VAL A 55 5.92 10.02 8.36
N ASP A 56 6.80 11.01 8.52
CA ASP A 56 7.62 11.55 7.43
C ASP A 56 8.56 10.48 6.85
N ALA A 57 9.19 9.68 7.70
CA ALA A 57 10.01 8.54 7.28
C ALA A 57 9.17 7.49 6.53
N ALA A 58 7.97 7.17 7.02
CA ALA A 58 7.07 6.22 6.36
C ALA A 58 6.59 6.72 4.98
N ILE A 59 6.32 8.03 4.83
CA ILE A 59 6.02 8.66 3.53
C ILE A 59 7.21 8.53 2.59
N ASN A 60 8.43 8.80 3.07
CA ASN A 60 9.65 8.69 2.27
C ASN A 60 9.88 7.24 1.80
N TYR A 61 9.78 6.26 2.70
CA TYR A 61 9.90 4.85 2.34
C TYR A 61 8.83 4.40 1.36
N THR A 62 7.61 4.91 1.48
CA THR A 62 6.54 4.62 0.53
C THR A 62 6.92 5.08 -0.89
N HIS A 63 7.49 6.27 -1.04
CA HIS A 63 7.95 6.77 -2.33
C HIS A 63 9.05 5.89 -2.93
N ILE A 64 10.07 5.55 -2.13
CA ILE A 64 11.17 4.67 -2.55
C ILE A 64 10.64 3.30 -3.00
N ILE A 65 9.73 2.69 -2.23
CA ILE A 65 9.15 1.39 -2.58
C ILE A 65 8.43 1.46 -3.94
N GLN A 66 7.64 2.50 -4.17
CA GLN A 66 6.92 2.67 -5.44
C GLN A 66 7.89 2.80 -6.62
N GLU A 67 8.95 3.60 -6.49
CA GLU A 67 9.99 3.73 -7.51
C GLU A 67 10.65 2.38 -7.84
N ARG A 68 11.04 1.63 -6.79
CA ARG A 68 11.71 0.33 -6.96
C ARG A 68 10.79 -0.70 -7.62
N LEU A 69 9.53 -0.77 -7.22
CA LEU A 69 8.56 -1.66 -7.85
C LEU A 69 8.33 -1.30 -9.32
N GLY A 70 8.24 0.00 -9.64
CA GLY A 70 8.11 0.47 -11.03
C GLY A 70 9.28 0.02 -11.90
N TYR A 71 10.51 0.17 -11.40
CA TYR A 71 11.72 -0.30 -12.09
C TYR A 71 11.68 -1.82 -12.37
N TYR A 72 11.29 -2.63 -11.39
CA TYR A 72 11.20 -4.09 -11.60
C TYR A 72 10.12 -4.47 -12.61
N GLN A 73 8.95 -3.82 -12.59
CA GLN A 73 7.88 -4.08 -13.54
C GLN A 73 8.28 -3.73 -14.97
N GLN A 74 8.93 -2.57 -15.16
CA GLN A 74 9.43 -2.16 -16.47
C GLN A 74 10.47 -3.14 -17.02
N ASN A 75 11.40 -3.60 -16.17
CA ASN A 75 12.41 -4.58 -16.58
C ASN A 75 11.82 -5.96 -16.90
N GLN A 76 10.77 -6.38 -16.20
CA GLN A 76 10.06 -7.62 -16.54
C GLN A 76 9.37 -7.52 -17.89
N MET A 77 8.71 -6.40 -18.19
CA MET A 77 8.08 -6.15 -19.48
C MET A 77 9.10 -6.21 -20.63
N HIS A 78 10.24 -5.53 -20.49
CA HIS A 78 11.31 -5.58 -21.49
C HIS A 78 11.97 -6.95 -21.65
N SER A 79 11.92 -7.80 -20.61
CA SER A 79 12.40 -9.18 -20.70
C SER A 79 11.40 -10.08 -21.43
N LEU A 80 10.10 -9.85 -21.24
CA LEU A 80 9.02 -10.55 -21.94
C LEU A 80 8.98 -10.18 -23.43
N GLU A 81 9.12 -8.90 -23.76
CA GLU A 81 9.22 -8.40 -25.15
C GLU A 81 10.32 -9.13 -25.92
N ARG A 82 11.52 -9.25 -25.34
CA ARG A 82 12.65 -9.97 -25.94
C ARG A 82 12.45 -11.46 -26.14
N LEU A 83 11.58 -12.09 -25.34
CA LEU A 83 11.25 -13.52 -25.49
C LEU A 83 10.19 -13.75 -26.58
N LEU A 84 9.32 -12.76 -26.83
CA LEU A 84 8.29 -12.81 -27.86
C LEU A 84 8.83 -12.44 -29.26
N GLU A 85 9.92 -11.68 -29.32
CA GLU A 85 10.62 -11.31 -30.57
C GLU A 85 11.56 -12.40 -31.12
N LYS A 86 11.67 -13.57 -30.47
CA LYS A 86 12.44 -14.74 -30.91
C LYS A 86 11.52 -15.85 -31.41
#